data_AF-A0A2J6WUX9-F1
#
_entry.id   AF-A0A2J6WUX9-F1
#
_cell.length_a   1.000
_cell.length_b   1.000
_cell.length_c   1.000
_cell.angle_alpha   90.00
_cell.angle_beta   90.00
_cell.angle_gamma   90.00
#
_symmetry.space_group_name_H-M   'P 1'
#
loop_
_entity.id
_entity.type
_entity.pdbx_description
1 polymer ?
#
loop_
_entity_poly.entity_id
_entity_poly.type
_entity_poly.pdbx_seq_one_letter_code
_entity_poly.pdbx_strand_id
1 'polypeptide(L)'
;ALDPLARAQLFVFIAYHADQIVAAEIPTPIDAPLNALLPTPAPTTVIPLFMQRVLDVTRLVSLYPFATVNGRLRIQVADDWLNNNVGCYQIEWYDGQTTVSRLDHATVDLACTSSTLGQLLSRYLHPRTAAAFGLLTVYQRAALTLLEQALAGLPPFCGDYW
;
A
#
# COMPACT_ATOMS: atom_id res chain seq x y z
N ALA A 1 3.55 -4.19 21.14
CA ALA A 1 4.63 -4.97 21.78
C ALA A 1 5.58 -5.52 20.72
N LEU A 2 6.89 -5.33 20.91
CA LEU A 2 7.95 -5.79 20.01
C LEU A 2 8.44 -7.22 20.30
N ASP A 3 7.96 -7.83 21.38
CA ASP A 3 8.35 -9.15 21.86
C ASP A 3 7.09 -10.03 22.10
N PRO A 4 7.12 -11.34 21.78
CA PRO A 4 5.98 -12.23 21.99
C PRO A 4 5.51 -12.34 23.45
N LEU A 5 6.43 -12.39 24.42
CA LEU A 5 6.08 -12.48 25.84
C LEU A 5 5.41 -11.19 26.31
N ALA A 6 6.00 -10.03 25.96
CA ALA A 6 5.39 -8.73 26.26
C ALA A 6 4.00 -8.60 25.61
N ARG A 7 3.79 -9.11 24.39
CA ARG A 7 2.48 -9.12 23.74
C ARG A 7 1.46 -9.96 24.52
N ALA A 8 1.84 -11.17 24.92
CA ALA A 8 0.98 -12.03 25.74
C ALA A 8 0.64 -11.38 27.08
N GLN A 9 1.61 -10.75 27.74
CA GLN A 9 1.42 -10.05 29.01
C GLN A 9 0.48 -8.85 28.89
N LEU A 10 0.48 -8.12 27.76
CA LEU A 10 -0.49 -7.06 27.51
C LEU A 10 -1.93 -7.61 27.43
N PHE A 11 -2.14 -8.75 26.77
CA PHE A 11 -3.47 -9.37 26.73
C PHE A 11 -3.89 -9.88 28.12
N VAL A 12 -2.97 -10.46 28.89
CA VAL A 12 -3.22 -10.85 30.28
C VAL A 12 -3.61 -9.64 31.12
N PHE A 13 -2.90 -8.51 30.98
CA PHE A 13 -3.23 -7.26 31.67
C PHE A 13 -4.63 -6.77 31.32
N ILE A 14 -5.02 -6.77 30.04
CA ILE A 14 -6.39 -6.39 29.62
C ILE A 14 -7.42 -7.36 30.22
N ALA A 15 -7.14 -8.66 30.20
CA ALA A 15 -8.04 -9.69 30.75
C ALA A 15 -8.25 -9.56 32.26
N TYR A 16 -7.26 -9.06 33.02
CA TYR A 16 -7.42 -8.77 34.45
C TYR A 16 -8.44 -7.66 34.76
N HIS A 17 -8.92 -6.92 33.77
CA HIS A 17 -9.95 -5.89 33.92
C HIS A 17 -11.34 -6.38 33.46
N ALA A 18 -11.51 -7.67 33.16
CA ALA A 18 -12.74 -8.20 32.56
C ALA A 18 -14.00 -8.02 33.43
N ASP A 19 -13.85 -7.84 34.74
CA ASP A 19 -14.94 -7.53 35.67
C ASP A 19 -15.28 -6.02 35.73
N GLN A 20 -14.47 -5.16 35.11
CA GLN A 20 -14.59 -3.70 35.13
C GLN A 20 -15.00 -3.10 33.78
N ILE A 21 -14.82 -3.83 32.69
CA ILE A 21 -15.12 -3.35 31.33
C ILE A 21 -16.13 -4.26 30.62
N VAL A 22 -16.93 -3.68 29.73
CA VAL A 22 -17.81 -4.46 28.84
C VAL A 22 -17.01 -5.06 27.69
N ALA A 23 -16.09 -4.30 27.12
CA ALA A 23 -15.25 -4.71 26.00
C ALA A 23 -13.94 -3.91 25.97
N ALA A 24 -12.89 -4.52 25.41
CA ALA A 24 -11.68 -3.84 25.01
C ALA A 24 -11.66 -3.77 23.47
N GLU A 25 -11.56 -2.56 22.92
CA GLU A 25 -11.44 -2.34 21.48
C GLU A 25 -9.99 -2.04 21.12
N ILE A 26 -9.47 -2.75 20.13
CA ILE A 26 -8.07 -2.63 19.71
C ILE A 26 -8.05 -2.35 18.20
N PRO A 27 -7.81 -1.09 17.79
CA PRO A 27 -7.53 -0.77 16.40
C PRO A 27 -6.26 -1.51 15.95
N THR A 28 -6.35 -2.25 14.85
CA THR A 28 -5.23 -3.00 14.30
C THR A 28 -5.17 -2.86 12.78
N PRO A 29 -3.99 -3.06 12.17
CA PRO A 29 -3.87 -3.28 10.73
C PRO A 29 -4.80 -4.40 10.26
N ILE A 30 -5.33 -4.29 9.03
CA ILE A 30 -6.28 -5.27 8.47
C ILE A 30 -5.67 -6.68 8.33
N ASP A 31 -4.36 -6.77 8.24
CA ASP A 31 -3.55 -7.98 8.11
C ASP A 31 -2.96 -8.47 9.44
N ALA A 32 -3.28 -7.82 10.56
CA ALA A 32 -2.81 -8.24 11.87
C ALA A 32 -3.45 -9.60 12.26
N PRO A 33 -2.65 -10.63 12.61
CA PRO A 33 -3.18 -11.96 12.93
C PRO A 33 -3.73 -12.06 14.35
N LEU A 34 -4.53 -11.08 14.79
CA LEU A 34 -5.04 -10.99 16.18
C LEU A 34 -5.79 -12.27 16.59
N ASN A 35 -6.68 -12.76 15.74
CA ASN A 35 -7.48 -13.95 16.03
C ASN A 35 -6.66 -15.26 16.10
N ALA A 36 -5.43 -15.28 15.57
CA ALA A 36 -4.52 -16.40 15.77
C ALA A 36 -3.87 -16.42 17.16
N LEU A 37 -3.95 -15.30 17.90
CA LEU A 37 -3.36 -15.15 19.23
C LEU A 37 -4.37 -15.35 20.38
N LEU A 38 -5.66 -15.39 20.07
CA LEU A 38 -6.74 -15.48 21.07
C LEU A 38 -7.25 -16.92 21.18
N PRO A 39 -7.65 -17.37 22.39
CA PRO A 39 -8.21 -18.71 22.59
C PRO A 39 -9.55 -18.90 21.87
N THR A 40 -10.27 -17.80 21.65
CA THR A 40 -11.52 -17.75 20.87
C THR A 40 -11.47 -16.54 19.93
N PRO A 41 -11.97 -16.65 18.68
CA PRO A 41 -11.99 -15.53 17.75
C PRO A 41 -12.78 -14.34 18.31
N ALA A 42 -12.20 -13.14 18.22
CA ALA A 42 -12.87 -11.89 18.50
C ALA A 42 -13.64 -11.39 17.27
N PRO A 43 -14.80 -10.74 17.45
CA PRO A 43 -15.50 -10.07 16.36
C PRO A 43 -14.61 -8.96 15.76
N THR A 44 -14.69 -8.77 14.45
CA THR A 44 -13.87 -7.79 13.73
C THR A 44 -14.75 -6.95 12.80
N THR A 45 -14.55 -5.63 12.83
CA THR A 45 -15.21 -4.68 11.94
C THR A 45 -14.16 -3.97 11.12
N VAL A 46 -14.33 -3.92 9.80
CA VAL A 46 -13.46 -3.15 8.91
C VAL A 46 -14.00 -1.72 8.82
N ILE A 47 -13.18 -0.75 9.23
CA ILE A 47 -13.52 0.67 9.15
C ILE A 47 -12.68 1.30 8.03
N PRO A 48 -13.27 1.69 6.89
CA PRO A 48 -12.55 2.39 5.84
C PRO A 48 -12.19 3.80 6.34
N LEU A 49 -10.90 4.09 6.47
CA LEU A 49 -10.38 5.36 6.97
C LEU A 49 -9.24 5.87 6.09
N PHE A 50 -9.10 7.20 6.09
CA PHE A 50 -8.12 8.02 5.36
C PHE A 50 -8.11 7.83 3.84
N MET A 51 -8.07 8.96 3.14
CA MET A 51 -7.81 9.00 1.71
C MET A 51 -6.47 9.66 1.48
N GLN A 52 -5.75 9.20 0.46
CA GLN A 52 -4.51 9.84 0.03
C GLN A 52 -4.64 10.33 -1.40
N ARG A 53 -3.90 11.39 -1.69
CA ARG A 53 -3.81 11.97 -3.03
C ARG A 53 -2.35 12.14 -3.42
N VAL A 54 -2.04 11.72 -4.64
CA VAL A 54 -0.74 11.99 -5.26
C VAL A 54 -0.70 13.46 -5.68
N LEU A 55 0.18 14.25 -5.06
CA LEU A 55 0.36 15.67 -5.38
C LEU A 55 1.47 15.92 -6.40
N ASP A 56 2.50 15.08 -6.38
CA ASP A 56 3.65 15.11 -7.28
C ASP A 56 4.11 13.67 -7.52
N VAL A 57 3.84 13.15 -8.72
CA VAL A 57 4.19 11.77 -9.09
C VAL A 57 5.70 11.53 -9.01
N THR A 58 6.51 12.43 -9.57
CA THR A 58 7.97 12.25 -9.63
C THR A 58 8.56 12.19 -8.23
N ARG A 59 8.18 13.15 -7.38
CA ARG A 59 8.69 13.24 -6.01
C ARG A 59 8.17 12.11 -5.12
N LEU A 60 6.91 11.73 -5.26
CA LEU A 60 6.35 10.63 -4.48
C LEU A 60 7.07 9.31 -4.81
N VAL A 61 7.19 9.00 -6.10
CA VAL A 61 7.78 7.73 -6.54
C VAL A 61 9.28 7.68 -6.24
N SER A 62 10.02 8.79 -6.35
CA SER A 62 11.45 8.79 -6.03
C SER A 62 11.75 8.59 -4.54
N LEU A 63 10.82 8.96 -3.66
CA LEU A 63 10.95 8.79 -2.20
C LEU A 63 10.29 7.51 -1.68
N TYR A 64 9.58 6.78 -2.54
CA TYR A 64 8.81 5.64 -2.11
C TYR A 64 9.72 4.45 -1.74
N PRO A 65 9.50 3.78 -0.59
CA PRO A 65 10.30 2.65 -0.15
C PRO A 65 9.86 1.36 -0.86
N PHE A 66 10.22 1.22 -2.14
CA PHE A 66 10.00 -0.01 -2.90
C PHE A 66 10.79 -1.18 -2.28
N ALA A 67 10.26 -2.39 -2.44
CA ALA A 67 11.02 -3.60 -2.17
C ALA A 67 12.19 -3.73 -3.15
N THR A 68 13.25 -4.42 -2.73
CA THR A 68 14.44 -4.64 -3.57
C THR A 68 14.07 -5.44 -4.81
N VAL A 69 14.14 -4.77 -5.96
CA VAL A 69 13.91 -5.35 -7.28
C VAL A 69 14.82 -4.68 -8.30
N ASN A 70 15.08 -5.33 -9.43
CA ASN A 70 15.78 -4.71 -10.55
C ASN A 70 14.87 -4.72 -11.77
N GLY A 71 14.84 -3.61 -12.49
CA GLY A 71 14.07 -3.50 -13.73
C GLY A 71 13.67 -2.09 -14.05
N ARG A 72 12.93 -1.93 -15.15
CA ARG A 72 12.28 -0.67 -15.51
C ARG A 72 10.83 -0.90 -15.86
N LEU A 73 10.00 0.09 -15.58
CA LEU A 73 8.65 0.17 -16.13
C LEU A 73 8.33 1.59 -16.56
N ARG A 74 7.43 1.71 -17.54
CA ARG A 74 6.87 2.97 -18.00
C ARG A 74 5.38 3.00 -17.72
N ILE A 75 4.95 3.95 -16.91
CA ILE A 75 3.56 4.11 -16.51
C ILE A 75 3.01 5.45 -17.00
N GLN A 76 1.91 5.38 -17.75
CA GLN A 76 1.12 6.55 -18.08
C GLN A 76 0.18 6.87 -16.91
N VAL A 77 0.25 8.11 -16.43
CA VAL A 77 -0.63 8.62 -15.38
C VAL A 77 -1.56 9.66 -15.98
N ALA A 78 -2.85 9.52 -15.68
CA ALA A 78 -3.88 10.54 -15.90
C ALA A 78 -4.26 11.18 -14.56
N ASP A 79 -4.57 12.47 -14.55
CA ASP A 79 -5.02 13.20 -13.37
C ASP A 79 -5.94 14.33 -13.82
N ASP A 80 -7.19 14.31 -13.34
CA ASP A 80 -8.21 15.26 -13.76
C ASP A 80 -8.13 16.61 -13.02
N TRP A 81 -7.24 16.73 -12.03
CA TRP A 81 -7.12 17.93 -11.18
C TRP A 81 -5.73 18.57 -11.25
N LEU A 82 -4.66 17.77 -11.32
CA LEU A 82 -3.28 18.25 -11.37
C LEU A 82 -2.62 17.87 -12.69
N ASN A 83 -2.68 18.77 -13.66
CA ASN A 83 -2.07 18.56 -14.98
C ASN A 83 -0.57 18.21 -14.92
N ASN A 84 0.14 18.64 -13.88
CA ASN A 84 1.56 18.32 -13.69
C ASN A 84 1.81 16.83 -13.41
N ASN A 85 0.80 16.09 -12.93
CA ASN A 85 0.84 14.64 -12.74
C ASN A 85 0.53 13.86 -14.03
N VAL A 86 -0.04 14.52 -15.05
CA VAL A 86 -0.38 13.86 -16.31
C VAL A 86 0.89 13.63 -17.11
N GLY A 87 1.17 12.39 -17.51
CA GLY A 87 2.34 12.09 -18.33
C GLY A 87 2.80 10.64 -18.24
N CYS A 88 3.82 10.32 -19.01
CA CYS A 88 4.50 9.03 -18.95
C CYS A 88 5.71 9.13 -18.03
N TYR A 89 5.83 8.20 -17.09
CA TYR A 89 6.91 8.15 -16.11
C TYR A 89 7.67 6.84 -16.28
N GLN A 90 8.99 6.92 -16.45
CA GLN A 90 9.88 5.78 -16.35
C GLN A 90 10.37 5.65 -14.91
N ILE A 91 10.14 4.49 -14.33
CA ILE A 91 10.64 4.11 -13.01
C ILE A 91 11.68 3.02 -13.24
N GLU A 92 12.89 3.23 -12.72
CA GLU A 92 13.96 2.25 -12.79
C GLU A 92 14.40 1.90 -11.37
N TRP A 93 14.50 0.61 -11.12
CA TRP A 93 15.08 0.06 -9.90
C TRP A 93 16.39 -0.62 -10.24
N TYR A 94 17.44 -0.20 -9.55
CA TYR A 94 18.75 -0.81 -9.68
C TYR A 94 19.49 -0.72 -8.35
N ASP A 95 19.93 -1.85 -7.82
CA ASP A 95 20.76 -1.93 -6.61
C ASP A 95 20.15 -1.18 -5.40
N GLY A 96 18.84 -1.36 -5.19
CA GLY A 96 18.08 -0.73 -4.11
C GLY A 96 17.82 0.78 -4.31
N GLN A 97 18.27 1.36 -5.41
CA GLN A 97 17.99 2.75 -5.78
C GLN A 97 16.79 2.81 -6.72
N THR A 98 15.97 3.85 -6.56
CA THR A 98 14.86 4.16 -7.47
C THR A 98 15.14 5.47 -8.18
N THR A 99 15.09 5.46 -9.51
CA THR A 99 15.13 6.68 -10.32
C THR A 99 13.81 6.84 -11.05
N VAL A 100 13.36 8.09 -11.18
CA VAL A 100 12.11 8.44 -11.84
C VAL A 100 12.37 9.57 -12.82
N SER A 101 11.96 9.38 -14.07
CA SER A 101 12.03 10.42 -15.10
C SER A 101 10.71 10.52 -15.84
N ARG A 102 10.34 11.75 -16.21
CA ARG A 102 9.17 12.01 -17.07
C ARG A 102 9.61 11.92 -18.53
N LEU A 103 8.82 11.24 -19.35
CA LEU A 103 9.06 11.05 -20.77
C LEU A 103 7.99 11.77 -21.58
N ASP A 104 8.40 12.43 -22.67
CA ASP A 104 7.48 13.16 -23.55
C ASP A 104 6.68 12.21 -24.44
N HIS A 105 7.35 11.21 -25.02
CA HIS A 105 6.75 10.16 -25.85
C HIS A 105 7.47 8.84 -25.65
N ALA A 106 6.74 7.82 -25.21
CA ALA A 106 7.29 6.48 -25.07
C ALA A 106 6.19 5.43 -25.23
N THR A 107 6.60 4.22 -25.63
CA THR A 107 5.77 3.04 -25.44
C THR A 107 5.52 2.84 -23.94
N VAL A 108 4.25 2.67 -23.59
CA VAL A 108 3.76 2.57 -22.22
C VAL A 108 3.60 1.10 -21.86
N ASP A 109 4.03 0.70 -20.67
CA ASP A 109 3.85 -0.66 -20.17
C ASP A 109 2.54 -0.81 -19.39
N LEU A 110 2.18 0.23 -18.63
CA LEU A 110 1.01 0.30 -17.74
C LEU A 110 0.34 1.67 -17.82
N ALA A 111 -0.97 1.78 -17.64
CA ALA A 111 -1.65 3.07 -17.52
C ALA A 111 -2.70 3.08 -16.41
N CYS A 112 -2.78 4.16 -15.65
CA CYS A 112 -3.79 4.34 -14.61
C CYS A 112 -4.04 5.82 -14.29
N THR A 113 -4.98 6.10 -13.40
CA THR A 113 -5.17 7.45 -12.84
C THR A 113 -4.22 7.69 -11.66
N SER A 114 -3.98 8.95 -11.30
CA SER A 114 -3.22 9.30 -10.11
C SER A 114 -3.87 8.80 -8.81
N SER A 115 -5.19 8.65 -8.79
CA SER A 115 -5.91 8.01 -7.69
C SER A 115 -5.56 6.52 -7.58
N THR A 116 -5.59 5.80 -8.71
CA THR A 116 -5.18 4.38 -8.75
C THR A 116 -3.72 4.24 -8.35
N LEU A 117 -2.83 5.12 -8.84
CA LEU A 117 -1.43 5.13 -8.45
C LEU A 117 -1.27 5.30 -6.92
N GLY A 118 -2.02 6.21 -6.30
CA GLY A 118 -2.03 6.39 -4.85
C GLY A 118 -2.48 5.12 -4.10
N GLN A 119 -3.50 4.42 -4.60
CA GLN A 119 -3.97 3.15 -4.01
C GLN A 119 -2.98 2.00 -4.18
N LEU A 120 -2.24 1.98 -5.30
CA LEU A 120 -1.18 1.00 -5.55
C LEU A 120 0.01 1.24 -4.62
N LEU A 121 0.48 2.48 -4.53
CA LEU A 121 1.60 2.86 -3.66
C LEU A 121 1.23 2.68 -2.18
N SER A 122 -0.03 2.86 -1.80
CA SER A 122 -0.47 2.53 -0.46
C SER A 122 -0.65 1.05 -0.21
N ARG A 123 -0.46 0.18 -1.21
CA ARG A 123 -0.69 -1.27 -1.12
C ARG A 123 -2.11 -1.65 -0.67
N TYR A 124 -3.02 -0.69 -0.64
CA TYR A 124 -4.44 -0.94 -0.43
C TYR A 124 -5.02 -1.76 -1.59
N LEU A 125 -4.61 -1.40 -2.81
CA LEU A 125 -5.00 -2.10 -4.02
C LEU A 125 -3.78 -2.86 -4.58
N HIS A 126 -3.90 -4.17 -4.70
CA HIS A 126 -2.87 -4.97 -5.37
C HIS A 126 -2.87 -4.72 -6.88
N PRO A 127 -1.70 -4.69 -7.56
CA PRO A 127 -1.62 -4.45 -9.00
C PRO A 127 -2.46 -5.43 -9.85
N ARG A 128 -2.43 -6.74 -9.55
CA ARG A 128 -3.27 -7.71 -10.26
C ARG A 128 -4.76 -7.49 -10.06
N THR A 129 -5.16 -7.05 -8.87
CA THR A 129 -6.56 -6.67 -8.60
C THR A 129 -6.92 -5.42 -9.40
N ALA A 130 -6.08 -4.38 -9.39
CA ALA A 130 -6.30 -3.18 -10.19
C ALA A 130 -6.48 -3.50 -11.67
N ALA A 131 -5.66 -4.42 -12.21
CA ALA A 131 -5.76 -4.86 -13.59
C ALA A 131 -7.05 -5.65 -13.87
N ALA A 132 -7.40 -6.59 -13.00
CA ALA A 132 -8.60 -7.42 -13.15
C ALA A 132 -9.90 -6.59 -13.11
N PHE A 133 -9.90 -5.48 -12.36
CA PHE A 133 -11.05 -4.58 -12.23
C PHE A 133 -11.01 -3.38 -13.20
N GLY A 134 -10.05 -3.34 -14.14
CA GLY A 134 -9.95 -2.30 -15.15
C GLY A 134 -9.48 -0.92 -14.63
N LEU A 135 -8.91 -0.86 -13.43
CA LEU A 135 -8.33 0.35 -12.85
C LEU A 135 -6.89 0.59 -13.33
N LEU A 136 -6.18 -0.49 -13.69
CA LEU A 136 -4.84 -0.48 -14.25
C LEU A 136 -4.85 -1.16 -15.63
N THR A 137 -4.63 -0.39 -16.68
CA THR A 137 -4.45 -0.95 -18.02
C THR A 137 -3.05 -1.55 -18.13
N VAL A 138 -2.96 -2.79 -18.62
CA VAL A 138 -1.69 -3.53 -18.76
C VAL A 138 -1.42 -3.79 -20.23
N TYR A 139 -0.41 -3.12 -20.78
CA TYR A 139 0.07 -3.36 -22.14
C TYR A 139 1.17 -4.42 -22.16
N GLN A 140 1.97 -4.49 -21.09
CA GLN A 140 3.03 -5.48 -20.92
C GLN A 140 2.86 -6.27 -19.62
N ARG A 141 2.62 -7.59 -19.74
CA ARG A 141 2.38 -8.47 -18.59
C ARG A 141 3.59 -8.59 -17.67
N ALA A 142 4.81 -8.52 -18.22
CA ALA A 142 6.03 -8.53 -17.41
C ALA A 142 6.11 -7.31 -16.48
N ALA A 143 5.62 -6.14 -16.92
CA ALA A 143 5.62 -4.93 -16.10
C ALA A 143 4.63 -5.01 -14.94
N LEU A 144 3.49 -5.69 -15.11
CA LEU A 144 2.58 -5.99 -14.00
C LEU A 144 3.27 -6.82 -12.92
N THR A 145 4.00 -7.86 -13.32
CA THR A 145 4.75 -8.71 -12.36
C THR A 145 5.84 -7.92 -11.64
N LEU A 146 6.57 -7.08 -12.39
CA LEU A 146 7.60 -6.21 -11.81
C LEU A 146 7.00 -5.22 -10.80
N LEU A 147 5.86 -4.61 -11.11
CA LEU A 147 5.17 -3.69 -10.20
C LEU A 147 4.71 -4.39 -8.91
N GLU A 148 4.22 -5.63 -8.99
CA GLU A 148 3.88 -6.42 -7.81
C GLU A 148 5.08 -6.70 -6.91
N GLN A 149 6.21 -7.05 -7.53
CA GLN A 149 7.47 -7.26 -6.80
C GLN A 149 7.95 -5.98 -6.13
N ALA A 150 7.94 -4.85 -6.85
CA ALA A 150 8.36 -3.55 -6.33
C ALA A 150 7.48 -3.09 -5.15
N LEU A 151 6.18 -3.37 -5.18
CA LEU A 151 5.23 -3.00 -4.14
C LEU A 151 5.06 -4.04 -3.02
N ALA A 152 5.89 -5.08 -3.00
CA ALA A 152 5.81 -6.11 -1.97
C ALA A 152 5.96 -5.52 -0.56
N GLY A 153 5.07 -5.94 0.35
CA GLY A 153 5.07 -5.53 1.74
C GLY A 153 3.65 -5.44 2.32
N LEU A 154 3.58 -5.10 3.61
CA LEU A 154 2.31 -4.97 4.31
C LEU A 154 1.61 -3.65 3.93
N PRO A 155 0.26 -3.61 3.94
CA PRO A 155 -0.48 -2.36 3.87
C PRO A 155 -0.11 -1.43 5.03
N PRO A 156 -0.02 -0.11 4.80
CA PRO A 156 0.22 0.87 5.85
C PRO A 156 -0.99 0.93 6.78
N PHE A 157 -0.70 1.21 8.05
CA PHE A 157 -1.70 1.44 9.09
C PHE A 157 -1.36 2.71 9.84
N CYS A 158 -2.40 3.46 10.22
CA CYS A 158 -2.29 4.62 11.10
C CYS A 158 -3.20 4.40 12.31
N GLY A 159 -2.60 4.44 13.51
CA GLY A 159 -3.34 4.30 14.78
C GLY A 159 -3.83 5.63 15.35
N ASP A 160 -3.51 6.75 14.68
CA ASP A 160 -3.83 8.11 15.12
C ASP A 160 -4.97 8.70 14.28
N TYR A 161 -5.59 9.77 14.79
CA TYR A 161 -6.64 10.53 14.10
C TYR A 161 -6.33 12.04 14.16
N TRP A 162 -6.58 12.76 13.07
CA TRP A 162 -6.39 14.21 12.93
C TRP A 162 -7.48 14.84 12.06
#